data_AF-A0A523VMH2-F1
#
_entry.id   AF-A0A523VMH2-F1
#
_cell.length_a   1.000
_cell.length_b   1.000
_cell.length_c   1.000
_cell.angle_alpha   90.00
_cell.angle_beta   90.00
_cell.angle_gamma   90.00
#
_symmetry.space_group_name_H-M   'P 1'
#
loop_
_entity.id
_entity.type
_entity.pdbx_description
1 polymer ?
#
loop_
_entity_poly.entity_id
_entity_poly.type
_entity_poly.pdbx_seq_one_letter_code
_entity_poly.pdbx_strand_id
1 'polypeptide(L)'
;MEKGIPLEQIEADTSDLMEIGPFAKWDYLGLDVVYNALNYFKNVLSDDFTPGKTLTRLVNNNELGRKTGKGLFRWIEGNPLINKEKCAGIFDLELFMAIQLNEGCKLLEEGIVSGYKMIDDTILAGMDYPGPFGAGKRNYKHWTNLIENFVKKSGLTYLSPCELMKSGKFIQIRK
;
A
#
# COMPACT_ATOMS: atom_id res chain seq x y z
N MET A 1 12.10 -1.44 -11.28
CA MET A 1 12.72 -2.24 -12.38
C MET A 1 12.01 -2.09 -13.72
N GLU A 2 10.74 -2.45 -13.86
CA GLU A 2 10.06 -2.48 -15.19
C GLU A 2 9.95 -1.10 -15.87
N LYS A 3 10.00 -0.02 -15.08
CA LYS A 3 10.09 1.37 -15.55
C LYS A 3 11.49 2.00 -15.33
N GLY A 4 12.51 1.20 -15.08
CA GLY A 4 13.89 1.66 -14.88
C GLY A 4 14.21 2.33 -13.54
N ILE A 5 13.22 2.56 -12.66
CA ILE A 5 13.45 3.13 -11.32
C ILE A 5 14.05 2.07 -10.38
N PRO A 6 15.20 2.33 -9.72
CA PRO A 6 15.77 1.46 -8.70
C PRO A 6 14.88 1.38 -7.45
N LEU A 7 14.77 0.20 -6.84
CA LEU A 7 13.89 0.00 -5.69
C LEU A 7 14.41 0.73 -4.45
N GLU A 8 15.73 0.84 -4.32
CA GLU A 8 16.40 1.54 -3.24
C GLU A 8 16.03 3.03 -3.20
N GLN A 9 15.77 3.64 -4.37
CA GLN A 9 15.34 5.04 -4.43
C GLN A 9 13.87 5.20 -4.00
N ILE A 10 13.03 4.20 -4.24
CA ILE A 10 11.64 4.19 -3.76
C ILE A 10 11.61 3.92 -2.26
N GLU A 11 12.48 3.05 -1.74
CA GLU A 11 12.70 2.88 -0.31
C GLU A 11 13.13 4.19 0.34
N ALA A 12 14.07 4.90 -0.30
CA ALA A 12 14.58 6.19 0.18
C ALA A 12 13.46 7.23 0.35
N ASP A 13 12.49 7.28 -0.57
CA ASP A 13 11.32 8.18 -0.51
C ASP A 13 10.49 8.01 0.79
N THR A 14 10.59 6.85 1.46
CA THR A 14 9.78 6.54 2.65
C THR A 14 10.58 6.55 3.95
N SER A 15 11.86 6.92 3.91
CA SER A 15 12.79 6.77 5.06
C SER A 15 12.39 7.57 6.29
N ASP A 16 11.79 8.74 6.10
CA ASP A 16 11.33 9.59 7.21
C ASP A 16 10.00 9.12 7.82
N LEU A 17 9.32 8.18 7.16
CA LEU A 17 7.99 7.68 7.53
C LEU A 17 8.04 6.29 8.16
N MET A 18 9.00 5.46 7.77
CA MET A 18 9.13 4.09 8.27
C MET A 18 10.58 3.62 8.27
N GLU A 19 10.96 2.88 9.33
CA GLU A 19 12.31 2.34 9.52
C GLU A 19 12.71 1.39 8.37
N ILE A 20 11.80 0.47 8.04
CA ILE A 20 11.92 -0.47 6.92
C ILE A 20 10.86 -0.07 5.89
N GLY A 21 11.29 0.26 4.67
CA GLY A 21 10.40 0.67 3.59
C GLY A 21 9.58 -0.49 3.03
N PRO A 22 8.66 -0.20 2.09
CA PRO A 22 7.60 -1.12 1.70
C PRO A 22 8.11 -2.41 1.04
N PHE A 23 9.10 -2.33 0.16
CA PHE A 23 9.66 -3.50 -0.53
C PHE A 23 10.56 -4.31 0.41
N ALA A 24 11.28 -3.65 1.31
CA ALA A 24 12.07 -4.34 2.33
C ALA A 24 11.16 -5.08 3.33
N LYS A 25 9.98 -4.53 3.65
CA LYS A 25 8.93 -5.23 4.42
C LYS A 25 8.39 -6.45 3.67
N TRP A 26 8.22 -6.39 2.35
CA TRP A 26 7.80 -7.55 1.56
C TRP A 26 8.85 -8.68 1.61
N ASP A 27 10.13 -8.34 1.46
CA ASP A 27 11.23 -9.29 1.64
C ASP A 27 11.30 -9.86 3.06
N TYR A 28 10.99 -9.05 4.08
CA TYR A 28 10.94 -9.48 5.47
C TYR A 28 9.81 -10.50 5.70
N LEU A 29 8.62 -10.23 5.15
CA LEU A 29 7.45 -11.11 5.25
C LEU A 29 7.65 -12.42 4.48
N GLY A 30 8.26 -12.34 3.30
CA GLY A 30 8.44 -13.45 2.37
C GLY A 30 7.72 -13.21 1.05
N LEU A 31 8.46 -13.21 -0.06
CA LEU A 31 7.89 -12.88 -1.38
C LEU A 31 6.90 -13.93 -1.89
N ASP A 32 7.02 -15.19 -1.47
CA ASP A 32 6.04 -16.23 -1.72
C ASP A 32 4.69 -15.95 -1.04
N VAL A 33 4.72 -15.46 0.21
CA VAL A 33 3.51 -15.06 0.94
C VAL A 33 2.83 -13.90 0.23
N VAL A 34 3.60 -12.87 -0.15
CA VAL A 34 3.09 -11.72 -0.91
C VAL A 34 2.50 -12.16 -2.26
N TYR A 35 3.20 -13.03 -2.99
CA TYR A 35 2.74 -13.55 -4.28
C TYR A 35 1.41 -14.32 -4.16
N ASN A 36 1.27 -15.15 -3.13
CA ASN A 36 0.03 -15.90 -2.89
C ASN A 36 -1.12 -14.97 -2.48
N ALA A 37 -0.86 -13.97 -1.63
CA ALA A 37 -1.86 -12.96 -1.25
C ALA A 37 -2.35 -12.15 -2.46
N LEU A 38 -1.43 -11.72 -3.34
CA LEU A 38 -1.78 -11.01 -4.56
C LEU A 38 -2.60 -11.87 -5.54
N ASN A 39 -2.26 -13.15 -5.72
CA ASN A 39 -3.10 -14.06 -6.51
C ASN A 39 -4.49 -14.27 -5.91
N TYR A 40 -4.59 -14.33 -4.57
CA TYR A 40 -5.89 -14.38 -3.91
C TYR A 40 -6.70 -13.10 -4.19
N PHE A 41 -6.10 -11.92 -3.98
CA PHE A 41 -6.74 -10.63 -4.29
C PHE A 41 -7.11 -10.49 -5.75
N LYS A 42 -6.29 -11.02 -6.66
CA LYS A 42 -6.63 -11.09 -8.09
C LYS A 42 -7.96 -11.81 -8.32
N ASN A 43 -8.12 -12.97 -7.69
CA ASN A 43 -9.29 -13.82 -7.89
C ASN A 43 -10.56 -13.27 -7.22
N VAL A 44 -10.42 -12.58 -6.07
CA VAL A 44 -11.57 -12.17 -5.25
C VAL A 44 -11.92 -10.68 -5.34
N LEU A 45 -10.98 -9.82 -5.75
CA LEU A 45 -11.14 -8.36 -5.77
C LEU A 45 -11.03 -7.77 -7.17
N SER A 46 -9.88 -7.94 -7.84
CA SER A 46 -9.62 -7.33 -9.15
C SER A 46 -8.36 -7.86 -9.80
N ASP A 47 -8.37 -7.98 -11.13
CA ASP A 47 -7.18 -8.28 -11.94
C ASP A 47 -6.01 -7.28 -11.74
N ASP A 48 -6.29 -6.08 -11.22
CA ASP A 48 -5.28 -5.07 -10.85
C ASP A 48 -4.26 -5.59 -9.82
N PHE A 49 -4.60 -6.64 -9.06
CA PHE A 49 -3.70 -7.29 -8.10
C PHE A 49 -2.82 -8.39 -8.72
N THR A 50 -2.83 -8.56 -10.04
CA THR A 50 -1.99 -9.55 -10.72
C THR A 50 -0.51 -9.36 -10.34
N PRO A 51 0.17 -10.40 -9.82
CA PRO A 51 1.59 -10.31 -9.49
C PRO A 51 2.44 -9.87 -10.70
N GLY A 52 3.31 -8.89 -10.49
CA GLY A 52 4.23 -8.42 -11.53
C GLY A 52 5.27 -9.47 -11.94
N LYS A 53 5.93 -9.24 -13.08
CA LYS A 53 6.92 -10.18 -13.64
C LYS A 53 8.13 -10.33 -12.71
N THR A 54 8.54 -9.23 -12.09
CA THR A 54 9.64 -9.21 -11.11
C THR A 54 9.37 -10.14 -9.94
N LEU A 55 8.23 -9.98 -9.27
CA LEU A 55 7.86 -10.79 -8.11
C LEU A 55 7.74 -12.27 -8.50
N THR A 56 7.07 -12.55 -9.62
CA THR A 56 6.89 -13.92 -10.14
C THR A 56 8.25 -14.61 -10.37
N ARG A 57 9.20 -13.91 -11.00
CA ARG A 57 10.55 -14.45 -11.24
C ARG A 57 11.29 -14.76 -9.94
N LEU A 58 11.23 -13.85 -8.96
CA LEU A 58 11.91 -14.03 -7.67
C LEU A 58 11.38 -15.25 -6.93
N VAL A 59 10.05 -15.42 -6.90
CA VAL A 59 9.40 -16.58 -6.29
C VAL A 59 9.78 -17.88 -7.00
N ASN A 60 9.73 -17.91 -8.34
CA ASN A 60 10.10 -19.10 -9.11
C ASN A 60 11.57 -19.50 -8.92
N ASN A 61 12.44 -18.54 -8.60
CA ASN A 61 13.86 -18.76 -8.35
C ASN A 61 14.19 -19.06 -6.88
N ASN A 62 13.17 -19.17 -6.00
CA ASN A 62 13.34 -19.31 -4.55
C ASN A 62 14.17 -18.17 -3.92
N GLU A 63 14.11 -16.97 -4.49
CA GLU A 63 14.66 -15.74 -3.93
C GLU A 63 13.55 -15.03 -3.14
N LEU A 64 13.26 -15.53 -1.94
CA LEU A 64 12.05 -15.21 -1.17
C LEU A 64 12.23 -14.08 -0.14
N GLY A 65 13.33 -13.33 -0.20
CA GLY A 65 13.63 -12.24 0.72
C GLY A 65 14.53 -12.67 1.88
N ARG A 66 14.27 -12.15 3.09
CA ARG A 66 15.13 -12.33 4.27
C ARG A 66 15.39 -13.80 4.58
N LYS A 67 14.37 -14.64 4.49
CA LYS A 67 14.45 -16.07 4.85
C LYS A 67 15.35 -16.90 3.93
N THR A 68 15.65 -16.41 2.74
CA THR A 68 16.57 -17.04 1.77
C THR A 68 17.84 -16.21 1.55
N GLY A 69 18.05 -15.14 2.33
CA GLY A 69 19.19 -14.23 2.21
C GLY A 69 19.13 -13.27 1.00
N LYS A 70 18.10 -13.39 0.15
CA LYS A 70 17.92 -12.57 -1.06
C LYS A 70 16.48 -12.61 -1.56
N GLY A 71 15.97 -11.45 -1.96
CA GLY A 71 14.72 -11.26 -2.70
C GLY A 71 14.82 -10.02 -3.57
N LEU A 72 14.00 -9.00 -3.27
CA LEU A 72 14.13 -7.66 -3.84
C LEU A 72 15.46 -7.01 -3.45
N PHE A 73 15.97 -7.33 -2.25
CA PHE A 73 17.28 -6.90 -1.76
C PHE A 73 18.14 -8.10 -1.35
N ARG A 74 19.44 -7.87 -1.15
CA ARG A 74 20.32 -8.82 -0.46
C ARG A 74 20.21 -8.61 1.04
N TRP A 75 20.20 -9.71 1.80
CA TRP A 75 20.08 -9.68 3.25
C TRP A 75 21.33 -10.28 3.90
N ILE A 76 21.93 -9.55 4.84
CA ILE A 76 23.11 -9.98 5.61
C ILE A 76 22.80 -9.77 7.09
N GLU A 77 23.01 -10.80 7.90
CA GLU A 77 22.78 -10.75 9.36
C GLU A 77 21.38 -10.24 9.73
N GLY A 78 20.38 -10.57 8.89
CA GLY A 78 19.00 -10.16 9.10
C GLY A 78 18.65 -8.74 8.66
N ASN A 79 19.58 -7.98 8.07
CA ASN A 79 19.38 -6.62 7.58
C ASN A 79 19.43 -6.55 6.04
N PRO A 80 18.54 -5.76 5.39
CA PRO A 80 18.60 -5.55 3.95
C PRO A 80 19.69 -4.54 3.58
N LEU A 81 20.45 -4.83 2.52
CA LEU A 81 21.45 -3.90 1.97
C LEU A 81 20.79 -2.93 0.99
N ILE A 82 20.50 -1.71 1.45
CA ILE A 82 19.78 -0.69 0.68
C ILE A 82 20.61 0.60 0.66
N ASN A 83 20.93 1.14 -0.51
CA ASN A 83 21.53 2.47 -0.64
C ASN A 83 20.41 3.53 -0.74
N LYS A 84 20.20 4.28 0.34
CA LYS A 84 19.16 5.31 0.45
C LYS A 84 19.65 6.74 0.17
N GLU A 85 20.80 6.93 -0.49
CA GLU A 85 21.37 8.26 -0.75
C GLU A 85 20.54 9.14 -1.70
N LYS A 86 19.71 8.52 -2.56
CA LYS A 86 18.93 9.22 -3.58
C LYS A 86 17.47 8.80 -3.52
N CYS A 87 16.58 9.77 -3.41
CA CYS A 87 15.14 9.59 -3.52
C CYS A 87 14.72 9.52 -4.99
N ALA A 88 13.71 8.70 -5.28
CA ALA A 88 13.03 8.69 -6.58
C ALA A 88 12.08 9.89 -6.74
N GLY A 89 11.56 10.41 -5.62
CA GLY A 89 10.62 11.53 -5.58
C GLY A 89 9.24 11.17 -6.15
N ILE A 90 8.84 9.89 -6.05
CA ILE A 90 7.58 9.39 -6.62
C ILE A 90 6.56 8.99 -5.56
N PHE A 91 6.99 8.78 -4.31
CA PHE A 91 6.07 8.48 -3.23
C PHE A 91 5.27 9.73 -2.85
N ASP A 92 3.95 9.60 -2.89
CA ASP A 92 3.02 10.66 -2.50
C ASP A 92 2.25 10.19 -1.26
N LEU A 93 2.62 10.76 -0.11
CA LEU A 93 2.00 10.44 1.18
C LEU A 93 0.52 10.82 1.21
N GLU A 94 0.13 11.90 0.51
CA GLU A 94 -1.26 12.32 0.47
C GLU A 94 -2.11 11.35 -0.34
N LEU A 95 -1.61 10.91 -1.50
CA LEU A 95 -2.26 9.86 -2.29
C LEU A 95 -2.34 8.54 -1.51
N PHE A 96 -1.27 8.16 -0.79
CA PHE A 96 -1.28 6.96 0.06
C PHE A 96 -2.39 7.02 1.12
N MET A 97 -2.53 8.15 1.82
CA MET A 97 -3.59 8.37 2.81
C MET A 97 -4.98 8.43 2.17
N ALA A 98 -5.10 8.99 0.96
CA ALA A 98 -6.34 9.01 0.19
C ALA A 98 -6.81 7.60 -0.16
N ILE A 99 -5.90 6.74 -0.65
CA ILE A 99 -6.20 5.34 -0.96
C ILE A 99 -6.67 4.60 0.30
N GLN A 100 -5.99 4.78 1.44
CA GLN A 100 -6.42 4.17 2.70
C GLN A 100 -7.81 4.64 3.15
N LEU A 101 -8.13 5.93 2.99
CA LEU A 101 -9.48 6.43 3.26
C LEU A 101 -10.51 5.75 2.37
N ASN A 102 -10.19 5.56 1.08
CA ASN A 102 -11.11 4.93 0.13
C ASN A 102 -11.38 3.46 0.51
N GLU A 103 -10.33 2.68 0.81
CA GLU A 103 -10.49 1.29 1.25
C GLU A 103 -11.27 1.22 2.58
N GLY A 104 -11.00 2.13 3.52
CA GLY A 104 -11.79 2.23 4.74
C GLY A 104 -13.28 2.54 4.48
N CYS A 105 -13.58 3.39 3.50
CA CYS A 105 -14.96 3.67 3.10
C CYS A 105 -15.64 2.45 2.47
N LYS A 106 -14.94 1.65 1.66
CA LYS A 106 -15.48 0.40 1.11
C LYS A 106 -15.84 -0.60 2.22
N LEU A 107 -14.98 -0.76 3.23
CA LEU A 107 -15.26 -1.62 4.39
C LEU A 107 -16.54 -1.19 5.14
N LEU A 108 -16.83 0.11 5.19
CA LEU A 108 -18.07 0.64 5.78
C LEU A 108 -19.28 0.38 4.88
N GLU A 109 -19.16 0.57 3.55
CA GLU A 109 -20.23 0.30 2.60
C GLU A 109 -20.62 -1.18 2.58
N GLU A 110 -19.63 -2.07 2.66
CA GLU A 110 -19.82 -3.52 2.70
C GLU A 110 -20.32 -4.03 4.05
N GLY A 111 -20.39 -3.16 5.07
CA GLY A 111 -20.86 -3.53 6.41
C GLY A 111 -19.89 -4.42 7.18
N ILE A 112 -18.61 -4.47 6.78
CA ILE A 112 -17.56 -5.25 7.47
C ILE A 112 -17.25 -4.64 8.86
N VAL A 113 -17.36 -3.31 8.96
CA VAL A 113 -17.18 -2.58 10.22
C VAL A 113 -18.34 -1.60 10.45
N SER A 114 -18.67 -1.36 11.72
CA SER A 114 -19.79 -0.50 12.11
C SER A 114 -19.47 1.00 12.14
N GLY A 115 -18.18 1.36 12.08
CA GLY A 115 -17.75 2.74 12.17
C GLY A 115 -16.25 2.92 11.92
N TYR A 116 -15.89 4.11 11.46
CA TYR A 116 -14.53 4.37 11.02
C TYR A 116 -13.51 4.46 12.15
N LYS A 117 -13.94 4.70 13.40
CA LYS A 117 -13.02 4.77 14.54
C LYS A 117 -12.33 3.43 14.77
N MET A 118 -13.04 2.31 14.60
CA MET A 118 -12.43 0.98 14.67
C MET A 118 -11.31 0.80 13.65
N ILE A 119 -11.47 1.35 12.43
CA ILE A 119 -10.42 1.31 11.40
C ILE A 119 -9.22 2.14 11.85
N ASP A 120 -9.44 3.39 12.29
CA ASP A 120 -8.37 4.27 12.74
C ASP A 120 -7.60 3.70 13.94
N ASP A 121 -8.32 3.14 14.93
CA ASP A 121 -7.73 2.51 16.12
C ASP A 121 -6.90 1.26 15.74
N THR A 122 -7.39 0.45 14.78
CA THR A 122 -6.70 -0.77 14.33
C THR A 122 -5.42 -0.43 13.57
N ILE A 123 -5.45 0.61 12.73
CA ILE A 123 -4.26 1.08 12.02
C ILE A 123 -3.25 1.62 13.02
N LEU A 124 -3.69 2.41 14.01
CA LEU A 124 -2.80 2.91 15.04
C LEU A 124 -2.16 1.75 15.84
N ALA A 125 -2.96 0.78 16.27
CA ALA A 125 -2.46 -0.35 17.06
C ALA A 125 -1.55 -1.30 16.27
N GLY A 126 -1.82 -1.51 14.97
CA GLY A 126 -1.11 -2.46 14.13
C GLY A 126 0.09 -1.87 13.39
N MET A 127 0.04 -0.59 13.05
CA MET A 127 1.00 0.08 12.16
C MET A 127 1.69 1.29 12.78
N ASP A 128 1.27 1.72 13.97
CA ASP A 128 1.84 2.85 14.74
C ASP A 128 1.80 4.21 14.01
N TYR A 129 0.76 4.44 13.21
CA TYR A 129 0.49 5.77 12.63
C TYR A 129 -1.01 6.11 12.67
N PRO A 130 -1.38 7.41 12.60
CA PRO A 130 -2.78 7.82 12.63
C PRO A 130 -3.57 7.27 11.44
N GLY A 131 -4.75 6.72 11.71
CA GLY A 131 -5.65 6.25 10.66
C GLY A 131 -6.15 7.35 9.72
N PRO A 132 -6.66 6.96 8.54
CA PRO A 132 -6.93 7.88 7.44
C PRO A 132 -8.14 8.78 7.68
N PHE A 133 -9.09 8.41 8.56
CA PHE A 133 -10.33 9.16 8.72
C PHE A 133 -10.13 10.48 9.47
N GLY A 134 -9.15 10.55 10.37
CA GLY A 134 -8.78 11.79 11.08
C GLY A 134 -8.51 12.97 10.12
N ALA A 135 -7.66 12.75 9.11
CA ALA A 135 -7.35 13.72 8.06
C ALA A 135 -8.40 13.71 6.93
N GLY A 136 -8.90 12.54 6.56
CA GLY A 136 -9.85 12.34 5.47
C GLY A 136 -11.13 13.15 5.62
N LYS A 137 -11.64 13.35 6.85
CA LYS A 137 -12.81 14.22 7.12
C LYS A 137 -12.67 15.63 6.54
N ARG A 138 -11.45 16.19 6.52
CA ARG A 138 -11.18 17.54 6.02
C ARG A 138 -10.83 17.57 4.54
N ASN A 139 -10.35 16.45 3.99
CA ASN A 139 -9.72 16.40 2.67
C ASN A 139 -10.44 15.51 1.64
N TYR A 140 -11.50 14.79 2.00
CA TYR A 140 -12.10 13.75 1.14
C TYR A 140 -12.45 14.22 -0.28
N LYS A 141 -12.88 15.47 -0.48
CA LYS A 141 -13.16 16.02 -1.81
C LYS A 141 -11.90 16.14 -2.66
N HIS A 142 -10.83 16.69 -2.07
CA HIS A 142 -9.53 16.81 -2.73
C HIS A 142 -8.94 15.42 -3.00
N TRP A 143 -8.99 14.53 -2.01
CA TRP A 143 -8.49 13.16 -2.11
C TRP A 143 -9.26 12.30 -3.12
N THR A 144 -10.56 12.51 -3.27
CA THR A 144 -11.36 11.91 -4.34
C THR A 144 -10.79 12.28 -5.70
N ASN A 145 -10.59 13.59 -5.96
CA ASN A 145 -10.00 14.06 -7.22
C ASN A 145 -8.57 13.54 -7.42
N LEU A 146 -7.77 13.46 -6.34
CA LEU A 146 -6.40 12.95 -6.38
C LEU A 146 -6.37 11.48 -6.84
N ILE A 147 -7.24 10.64 -6.27
CA ILE A 147 -7.38 9.24 -6.68
C ILE A 147 -7.93 9.13 -8.09
N GLU A 148 -8.96 9.89 -8.48
CA GLU A 148 -9.50 9.84 -9.85
C GLU A 148 -8.43 10.17 -10.89
N ASN A 149 -7.59 11.18 -10.62
CA ASN A 149 -6.47 11.52 -11.48
C ASN A 149 -5.40 10.42 -11.50
N PHE A 150 -5.14 9.78 -10.36
CA PHE A 150 -4.24 8.64 -10.29
C PHE A 150 -4.75 7.44 -11.10
N VAL A 151 -6.01 7.06 -10.94
CA VAL A 151 -6.65 5.96 -11.70
C VAL A 151 -6.61 6.22 -13.20
N LYS A 152 -6.90 7.45 -13.64
CA LYS A 152 -6.78 7.84 -15.07
C LYS A 152 -5.37 7.65 -15.62
N LYS A 153 -4.33 7.91 -14.82
CA LYS A 153 -2.92 7.77 -15.22
C LYS A 153 -2.42 6.33 -15.15
N SER A 154 -2.83 5.58 -14.13
CA SER A 154 -2.30 4.25 -13.83
C SER A 154 -3.09 3.12 -14.50
N GLY A 155 -4.37 3.35 -14.78
CA GLY A 155 -5.30 2.31 -15.23
C GLY A 155 -5.80 1.38 -14.12
N LEU A 156 -5.42 1.61 -12.85
CA LEU A 156 -5.79 0.77 -11.72
C LEU A 156 -7.22 1.07 -11.24
N THR A 157 -8.19 0.50 -11.93
CA THR A 157 -9.62 0.80 -11.72
C THR A 157 -10.15 0.39 -10.36
N TYR A 158 -9.58 -0.63 -9.71
CA TYR A 158 -9.96 -1.04 -8.35
C TYR A 158 -9.86 0.11 -7.34
N LEU A 159 -8.91 1.03 -7.55
CA LEU A 159 -8.68 2.16 -6.64
C LEU A 159 -9.71 3.28 -6.80
N SER A 160 -10.66 3.19 -7.73
CA SER A 160 -11.66 4.23 -7.96
C SER A 160 -12.39 4.61 -6.66
N PRO A 161 -12.65 5.90 -6.40
CA PRO A 161 -13.34 6.31 -5.18
C PRO A 161 -14.74 5.69 -5.08
N CYS A 162 -15.05 5.11 -3.93
CA CYS A 162 -16.39 4.63 -3.62
C CYS A 162 -17.36 5.78 -3.33
N GLU A 163 -18.66 5.51 -3.32
CA GLU A 163 -19.69 6.54 -3.17
C GLU A 163 -19.67 7.18 -1.78
N LEU A 164 -19.33 6.40 -0.75
CA LEU A 164 -19.21 6.87 0.62
C LEU A 164 -18.05 7.85 0.77
N MET A 165 -16.91 7.58 0.13
CA MET A 165 -15.77 8.52 0.09
C MET A 165 -16.16 9.81 -0.64
N LYS A 166 -16.72 9.71 -1.86
CA LYS A 166 -17.12 10.87 -2.69
C LYS A 166 -18.13 11.78 -1.97
N SER A 167 -19.14 11.17 -1.37
CA SER A 167 -20.23 11.89 -0.71
C SER A 167 -19.84 12.48 0.66
N GLY A 168 -18.78 11.96 1.29
CA GLY A 168 -18.39 12.33 2.64
C GLY A 168 -19.36 11.84 3.72
N LYS A 169 -20.33 10.98 3.39
CA LYS A 169 -21.31 10.48 4.37
C LYS A 169 -20.66 9.65 5.49
N PHE A 170 -19.46 9.10 5.28
CA PHE A 170 -18.70 8.41 6.34
C PHE A 170 -18.46 9.27 7.58
N ILE A 171 -18.46 10.61 7.45
CA ILE A 171 -18.26 11.53 8.58
C ILE A 171 -19.28 11.27 9.70
N GLN A 172 -20.48 10.82 9.34
CA GLN A 172 -21.57 10.50 10.27
C GLN A 172 -21.44 9.09 10.90
N ILE A 173 -20.54 8.25 10.39
CA ILE A 173 -20.39 6.82 10.75
C ILE A 173 -19.15 6.63 11.64
N ARG A 174 -19.08 7.37 12.75
CA ARG A 174 -17.87 7.40 13.58
C ARG A 174 -17.56 6.10 14.32
N LYS A 175 -18.57 5.37 14.78
CA LYS A 175 -18.51 4.54 16.01
C LYS A 175 -17.24 3.70 16.19
#